data_AF-A0A926BSH1-F1
#
_entry.id   AF-A0A926BSH1-F1
#
_cell.length_a   1.000
_cell.length_b   1.000
_cell.length_c   1.000
_cell.angle_alpha   90.00
_cell.angle_beta   90.00
_cell.angle_gamma   90.00
#
_symmetry.space_group_name_H-M   'P 1'
#
loop_
_entity.id
_entity.type
_entity.pdbx_description
1 polymer ?
#
loop_
_entity_poly.entity_id
_entity_poly.type
_entity_poly.pdbx_seq_one_letter_code
_entity_poly.pdbx_strand_id
1 'polypeptide(L)'
;VALTDYANDVVTTSLACAEALGERLWGVRVDTSASLVDEYLQRNPPVGVDEAELRGVNRHLCEALRRELDAVGASHVKIVASGGMNPEKIGKLRDVVDVFGVGSSLLQGGIDYTADIVQVNGEPQSKIGRQYNPNPRLKRVE
;
A
#
# COMPACT_ATOMS: atom_id res chain seq x y z
N VAL A 1 4.92 9.84 8.04
CA VAL A 1 4.06 8.89 7.30
C VAL A 1 4.73 7.52 7.36
N ALA A 2 4.01 6.45 7.70
CA ALA A 2 4.53 5.07 7.68
C ALA A 2 4.00 4.32 6.44
N LEU A 3 4.83 3.53 5.76
CA LEU A 3 4.39 2.64 4.68
C LEU A 3 3.96 1.30 5.28
N THR A 4 2.71 0.86 5.06
CA THR A 4 2.09 -0.21 5.86
C THR A 4 1.76 -1.47 5.09
N ASP A 5 2.18 -1.60 3.83
CA ASP A 5 1.82 -2.72 2.96
C ASP A 5 2.97 -3.71 2.71
N TYR A 6 4.05 -3.63 3.48
CA TYR A 6 5.22 -4.52 3.35
C TYR A 6 4.84 -6.01 3.47
N ALA A 7 4.01 -6.32 4.47
CA ALA A 7 3.51 -7.67 4.75
C ALA A 7 2.19 -7.98 4.03
N ASN A 8 1.72 -7.11 3.12
CA ASN A 8 0.41 -7.22 2.45
C ASN A 8 -0.79 -7.24 3.43
N ASP A 9 -0.63 -6.65 4.61
CA ASP A 9 -1.71 -6.46 5.59
C ASP A 9 -1.67 -5.03 6.11
N VAL A 10 -2.28 -4.14 5.34
CA VAL A 10 -2.27 -2.70 5.60
C VAL A 10 -2.91 -2.37 6.93
N VAL A 11 -4.03 -3.01 7.27
CA VAL A 11 -4.79 -2.66 8.47
C VAL A 11 -4.01 -3.06 9.72
N THR A 12 -3.57 -4.32 9.82
CA THR A 12 -2.80 -4.79 10.99
C THR A 12 -1.54 -3.97 11.19
N THR A 13 -0.79 -3.73 10.11
CA THR A 13 0.47 -2.96 10.18
C THR A 13 0.20 -1.50 10.56
N SER A 14 -0.90 -0.91 10.10
CA SER A 14 -1.27 0.47 10.45
C SER A 14 -1.66 0.61 11.92
N LEU A 15 -2.36 -0.36 12.49
CA LEU A 15 -2.70 -0.39 13.92
C LEU A 15 -1.43 -0.50 14.78
N ALA A 16 -0.51 -1.39 14.42
CA ALA A 16 0.78 -1.50 15.10
C ALA A 16 1.61 -0.21 15.00
N CYS A 17 1.59 0.47 13.85
CA CYS A 17 2.22 1.79 13.70
C CYS A 17 1.57 2.84 14.61
N ALA A 18 0.24 2.85 14.69
CA ALA A 18 -0.50 3.81 15.52
C ALA A 18 -0.21 3.60 17.00
N GLU A 19 -0.18 2.35 17.46
CA GLU A 19 0.21 2.00 18.83
C GLU A 19 1.65 2.44 19.16
N ALA A 20 2.61 2.12 18.28
CA ALA A 20 4.02 2.39 18.53
C ALA A 20 4.40 3.88 18.46
N LEU A 21 3.71 4.66 17.62
CA LEU A 21 4.07 6.05 17.35
C LEU A 21 3.10 7.07 17.97
N GLY A 22 1.87 6.67 18.31
CA GLY A 22 0.84 7.53 18.90
C GLY A 22 0.62 8.81 18.10
N GLU A 23 0.61 9.94 18.81
CA GLU A 23 0.44 11.29 18.23
C GLU A 23 1.53 11.68 17.21
N ARG A 24 2.68 11.02 17.21
CA ARG A 24 3.75 11.28 16.23
C ARG A 24 3.42 10.69 14.86
N LEU A 25 2.46 9.76 14.77
CA LEU A 25 2.02 9.21 13.50
C LEU A 25 1.04 10.17 12.82
N TRP A 26 1.55 10.98 11.90
CA TRP A 26 0.69 11.85 11.10
C TRP A 26 -0.21 11.08 10.10
N GLY A 27 0.26 9.95 9.57
CA GLY A 27 -0.50 9.19 8.58
C GLY A 27 0.18 7.91 8.12
N VAL A 28 -0.60 7.03 7.49
CA VAL A 28 -0.17 5.75 6.92
C VAL A 28 -0.32 5.77 5.40
N ARG A 29 0.63 5.17 4.68
CA ARG A 29 0.62 5.06 3.23
C ARG A 29 0.21 3.65 2.80
N VAL A 30 -0.91 3.59 2.09
CA VAL A 30 -1.46 2.39 1.44
C VAL A 30 -0.94 2.35 0.02
N ASP A 31 -0.22 1.29 -0.35
CA ASP A 31 0.48 1.17 -1.63
C ASP A 31 0.40 -0.25 -2.24
N THR A 32 -0.64 -0.99 -1.85
CA THR A 32 -0.82 -2.41 -2.20
C THR A 32 -0.74 -2.60 -3.71
N SER A 33 0.03 -3.60 -4.14
CA SER A 33 0.22 -3.93 -5.55
C SER A 33 -1.12 -4.23 -6.23
N ALA A 34 -1.31 -3.73 -7.46
CA ALA A 34 -2.49 -4.04 -8.27
C ALA A 34 -2.66 -5.54 -8.59
N SER A 35 -1.62 -6.35 -8.39
CA SER A 35 -1.67 -7.80 -8.54
C SER A 35 -2.11 -8.56 -7.29
N LEU A 36 -2.24 -7.89 -6.13
CA LEU A 36 -2.52 -8.52 -4.84
C LEU A 36 -3.85 -8.05 -4.27
N VAL A 37 -4.53 -8.95 -3.57
CA VAL A 37 -5.59 -8.59 -2.62
C VAL A 37 -4.93 -8.49 -1.24
N ASP A 38 -5.17 -7.40 -0.52
CA ASP A 38 -4.65 -7.23 0.84
C ASP A 38 -5.19 -8.33 1.77
N GLU A 39 -4.34 -8.91 2.61
CA GLU A 39 -4.71 -10.02 3.48
C GLU A 39 -5.84 -9.67 4.44
N TYR A 40 -5.96 -8.41 4.86
CA TYR A 40 -7.09 -7.99 5.69
C TYR A 40 -8.42 -8.20 4.96
N LEU A 41 -8.49 -7.86 3.67
CA LEU A 41 -9.68 -8.06 2.84
C LEU A 41 -9.93 -9.53 2.51
N GLN A 42 -8.87 -10.36 2.43
CA GLN A 42 -9.05 -11.81 2.28
C GLN A 42 -9.69 -12.42 3.52
N ARG A 43 -9.32 -11.96 4.72
CA ARG A 43 -9.91 -12.41 5.99
C ARG A 43 -11.28 -11.80 6.25
N ASN A 44 -11.55 -10.61 5.70
CA ASN A 44 -12.79 -9.86 5.89
C ASN A 44 -13.39 -9.45 4.54
N PRO A 45 -13.80 -10.42 3.69
CA PRO A 45 -14.27 -10.11 2.35
C PRO A 45 -15.59 -9.34 2.41
N PRO A 46 -15.71 -8.19 1.73
CA PRO A 46 -16.99 -7.49 1.63
C PRO A 46 -18.00 -8.33 0.85
N VAL A 47 -19.26 -8.30 1.29
CA VAL A 47 -20.33 -9.11 0.71
C VAL A 47 -20.70 -8.57 -0.68
N GLY A 48 -20.76 -9.47 -1.67
CA GLY A 48 -21.23 -9.13 -3.01
C GLY A 48 -20.25 -8.33 -3.88
N VAL A 49 -18.97 -8.32 -3.51
CA VAL A 49 -17.91 -7.64 -4.27
C VAL A 49 -17.01 -8.68 -4.95
N ASP A 50 -16.66 -8.44 -6.21
CA ASP A 50 -15.74 -9.30 -6.95
C ASP A 50 -14.30 -9.15 -6.41
N GLU A 51 -13.55 -10.25 -6.33
CA GLU A 51 -12.14 -10.24 -5.91
C GLU A 51 -11.29 -9.28 -6.76
N ALA A 52 -11.60 -9.12 -8.05
CA ALA A 52 -10.91 -8.20 -8.93
C ALA A 52 -10.99 -6.74 -8.44
N GLU A 53 -12.09 -6.36 -7.78
CA GLU A 53 -12.28 -5.02 -7.21
C GLU A 53 -11.51 -4.82 -5.90
N LEU A 54 -11.06 -5.91 -5.27
CA LEU A 54 -10.28 -5.90 -4.03
C LEU A 54 -8.77 -5.82 -4.25
N ARG A 55 -8.32 -5.79 -5.51
CA ARG A 55 -6.90 -5.77 -5.86
C ARG A 55 -6.30 -4.37 -5.76
N GLY A 56 -5.08 -4.32 -5.24
CA GLY A 56 -4.33 -3.09 -4.99
C GLY A 56 -5.05 -2.12 -4.05
N VAL A 57 -4.67 -0.85 -4.11
CA VAL A 57 -5.34 0.19 -3.33
C VAL A 57 -6.76 0.43 -3.87
N ASN A 58 -7.76 0.12 -3.05
CA ASN A 58 -9.17 0.20 -3.39
C ASN A 58 -9.98 0.82 -2.25
N ARG A 59 -11.27 1.10 -2.51
CA ARG A 59 -12.17 1.76 -1.56
C ARG A 59 -12.39 0.93 -0.30
N HIS A 60 -12.66 -0.37 -0.44
CA HIS A 60 -12.94 -1.25 0.69
C HIS A 60 -11.77 -1.33 1.66
N LEU A 61 -10.53 -1.36 1.14
CA LEU A 61 -9.33 -1.33 1.97
C LEU A 61 -9.22 -0.01 2.75
N CYS A 62 -9.45 1.13 2.09
CA CYS A 62 -9.35 2.45 2.73
C CYS A 62 -10.45 2.65 3.80
N GLU A 63 -11.68 2.23 3.52
CA GLU A 63 -12.81 2.31 4.46
C GLU A 63 -12.60 1.38 5.66
N ALA A 64 -12.12 0.15 5.44
CA ALA A 64 -11.76 -0.76 6.51
C ALA A 64 -10.64 -0.19 7.38
N LEU A 65 -9.57 0.32 6.77
CA LEU A 65 -8.47 0.96 7.48
C LEU A 65 -8.95 2.13 8.33
N ARG A 66 -9.81 3.00 7.78
CA ARG A 66 -10.38 4.14 8.51
C ARG A 66 -11.17 3.66 9.73
N ARG A 67 -12.07 2.69 9.54
CA ARG A 67 -12.89 2.11 10.59
C ARG A 67 -12.05 1.53 11.73
N GLU A 68 -11.02 0.74 11.41
CA GLU A 68 -10.19 0.10 12.44
C GLU A 68 -9.32 1.11 13.19
N LEU A 69 -8.76 2.11 12.48
CA LEU A 69 -8.04 3.20 13.15
C LEU A 69 -8.95 4.00 14.08
N ASP A 70 -10.19 4.28 13.66
CA ASP A 70 -11.17 4.99 14.50
C ASP A 70 -11.58 4.18 15.72
N ALA A 71 -11.74 2.86 15.56
CA ALA A 71 -12.10 1.94 16.66
C ALA A 71 -11.06 1.93 17.79
N VAL A 72 -9.78 2.18 17.47
CA VAL A 72 -8.70 2.29 18.47
C VAL A 72 -8.40 3.73 18.89
N GLY A 73 -9.23 4.70 18.47
CA GLY A 73 -9.07 6.12 18.82
C GLY A 73 -8.01 6.87 18.01
N ALA A 74 -7.45 6.28 16.94
CA ALA A 74 -6.44 6.87 16.08
C ALA A 74 -7.06 7.65 14.89
N SER A 75 -8.12 8.42 15.14
CA SER A 75 -8.84 9.20 14.13
C SER A 75 -8.03 10.35 13.54
N HIS A 76 -6.95 10.78 14.22
CA HIS A 76 -6.01 11.78 13.74
C HIS A 76 -5.11 11.29 12.58
N VAL A 77 -4.89 9.97 12.49
CA VAL A 77 -3.98 9.36 11.51
C VAL A 77 -4.56 9.49 10.10
N LYS A 78 -3.85 10.18 9.20
CA LYS A 78 -4.25 10.39 7.81
C LYS A 78 -4.01 9.17 6.93
N ILE A 79 -4.88 8.96 5.93
CA ILE A 79 -4.73 7.92 4.91
C ILE A 79 -4.13 8.54 3.66
N VAL A 80 -2.92 8.08 3.30
CA VAL A 80 -2.21 8.44 2.09
C VAL A 80 -2.29 7.27 1.11
N ALA A 81 -2.88 7.45 -0.07
CA ALA A 81 -2.99 6.40 -1.08
C ALA A 81 -1.99 6.61 -2.22
N SER A 82 -1.27 5.57 -2.60
CA SER A 82 -0.42 5.55 -3.81
C SER A 82 -0.61 4.27 -4.61
N GLY A 83 0.00 4.18 -5.80
CA GLY A 83 -0.07 2.98 -6.65
C GLY A 83 -1.19 3.05 -7.72
N GLY A 84 -0.78 3.30 -8.97
CA GLY A 84 -1.68 3.34 -10.13
C GLY A 84 -2.76 4.43 -10.05
N MET A 85 -2.49 5.53 -9.32
CA MET A 85 -3.43 6.64 -9.18
C MET A 85 -3.59 7.36 -10.51
N ASN A 86 -4.83 7.50 -10.97
CA ASN A 86 -5.24 8.25 -12.16
C ASN A 86 -6.54 9.01 -11.82
N PRO A 87 -7.03 9.93 -12.68
CA PRO A 87 -8.21 10.73 -12.38
C PRO A 87 -9.46 9.92 -12.02
N GLU A 88 -9.70 8.79 -12.70
CA GLU A 88 -10.84 7.92 -12.42
C GLU A 88 -10.73 7.28 -11.02
N LYS A 89 -9.57 6.68 -10.72
CA LYS A 89 -9.30 6.03 -9.43
C LYS A 89 -9.35 7.03 -8.28
N ILE A 90 -8.79 8.22 -8.45
CA ILE A 90 -8.86 9.30 -7.46
C ILE A 90 -10.32 9.72 -7.23
N GLY A 91 -11.11 9.86 -8.30
CA GLY A 91 -12.54 10.18 -8.19
C GLY A 91 -13.31 9.17 -7.33
N LYS A 92 -12.95 7.88 -7.41
CA LYS A 92 -13.55 6.80 -6.60
C LYS A 92 -13.05 6.75 -5.15
N LEU A 93 -12.00 7.47 -4.78
CA LEU A 93 -11.36 7.37 -3.44
C LEU A 93 -11.34 8.69 -2.65
N ARG A 94 -11.64 9.82 -3.30
CA ARG A 94 -11.45 11.19 -2.77
C ARG A 94 -12.18 11.52 -1.47
N ASP A 95 -13.18 10.74 -1.10
CA ASP A 95 -14.00 10.86 0.11
C ASP A 95 -13.51 9.96 1.26
N VAL A 96 -12.60 9.02 0.98
CA VAL A 96 -12.07 8.04 1.97
C VAL A 96 -10.54 8.09 2.10
N VAL A 97 -9.88 8.96 1.34
CA VAL A 97 -8.41 9.15 1.35
C VAL A 97 -8.10 10.64 1.54
N ASP A 98 -7.16 10.96 2.41
CA ASP A 98 -6.74 12.35 2.69
C ASP A 98 -5.73 12.89 1.67
N VAL A 99 -4.81 12.03 1.19
CA VAL A 99 -3.71 12.43 0.29
C VAL A 99 -3.46 11.39 -0.79
N PHE A 100 -3.22 11.84 -2.02
CA PHE A 100 -2.89 10.98 -3.15
C PHE A 100 -1.44 11.16 -3.61
N GLY A 101 -0.69 10.06 -3.65
CA GLY A 101 0.59 9.97 -4.34
C GLY A 101 0.38 9.57 -5.80
N VAL A 102 0.59 10.50 -6.72
CA VAL A 102 0.41 10.31 -8.17
C VAL A 102 1.76 10.29 -8.86
N GLY A 103 2.02 9.21 -9.61
CA GLY A 103 3.30 8.98 -10.28
C GLY A 103 3.13 8.85 -11.79
N SER A 104 3.10 7.61 -12.28
CA SER A 104 3.15 7.27 -13.71
C SER A 104 2.08 7.95 -14.56
N SER A 105 0.90 8.26 -14.03
CA SER A 105 -0.13 9.00 -14.78
C SER A 105 0.25 10.44 -15.13
N LEU A 106 1.29 11.02 -14.49
CA LEU A 106 1.80 12.37 -14.78
C LEU A 106 3.02 12.35 -15.71
N LEU A 107 3.68 11.20 -15.88
CA LEU A 107 4.93 11.09 -16.62
C LEU A 107 4.68 10.66 -18.08
N GLN A 108 5.40 11.26 -19.02
CA GLN A 108 5.42 10.83 -20.42
C GLN A 108 6.47 9.72 -20.61
N GLY A 109 6.09 8.61 -21.26
CA GLY A 109 6.96 7.46 -21.51
C GLY A 109 6.65 6.29 -20.57
N GLY A 110 5.98 5.26 -21.09
CA GLY A 110 5.34 4.19 -20.33
C GLY A 110 6.26 3.06 -19.91
N ILE A 111 7.38 3.35 -19.26
CA ILE A 111 8.21 2.31 -18.65
C ILE A 111 8.40 2.60 -17.16
N ASP A 112 7.51 2.02 -16.36
CA ASP A 112 7.58 2.08 -14.91
C ASP A 112 8.64 1.08 -14.40
N TYR A 113 9.69 1.61 -13.77
CA TYR A 113 10.64 0.81 -13.02
C TYR A 113 10.42 1.02 -11.53
N THR A 114 10.61 -0.05 -10.76
CA THR A 114 10.57 -0.03 -9.29
C THR A 114 11.89 -0.59 -8.77
N ALA A 115 12.38 -0.02 -7.67
CA ALA A 115 13.56 -0.51 -6.98
C ALA A 115 13.13 -0.94 -5.58
N ASP A 116 13.12 -2.25 -5.36
CA ASP A 116 12.72 -2.85 -4.09
C ASP A 116 13.93 -3.52 -3.43
N ILE A 117 13.98 -3.47 -2.10
CA ILE A 117 14.90 -4.31 -1.33
C ILE A 117 14.40 -5.75 -1.45
N VAL A 118 15.30 -6.65 -1.87
CA VAL A 118 15.03 -8.08 -2.04
C VAL A 118 16.02 -8.99 -1.31
N GLN A 119 17.06 -8.39 -0.71
CA GLN A 119 18.06 -9.06 0.08
C GLN A 119 18.62 -8.07 1.11
N VAL A 120 18.78 -8.50 2.36
CA VAL A 120 19.36 -7.70 3.44
C VAL A 120 20.47 -8.53 4.10
N ASN A 121 21.68 -7.98 4.16
CA ASN A 121 22.85 -8.67 4.74
C ASN A 121 23.12 -10.08 4.17
N GLY A 122 22.80 -10.30 2.89
CA GLY A 122 22.96 -11.61 2.25
C GLY A 122 21.74 -12.53 2.37
N GLU A 123 20.76 -12.21 3.20
CA GLU A 123 19.57 -13.03 3.40
C GLU A 123 18.38 -12.56 2.54
N PRO A 124 17.61 -13.47 1.91
CA PRO A 124 16.42 -13.11 1.15
C PRO A 124 15.39 -12.39 2.02
N GLN A 125 15.04 -11.16 1.66
CA GLN A 125 14.04 -10.37 2.36
C GLN A 125 13.44 -9.32 1.43
N SER A 126 12.12 -9.39 1.24
CA SER A 126 11.38 -8.49 0.35
C SER A 126 9.97 -8.20 0.87
N LYS A 127 9.40 -7.10 0.39
CA LYS A 127 7.95 -6.84 0.46
C LYS A 127 7.19 -7.92 -0.31
N ILE A 128 6.02 -8.32 0.20
CA ILE A 128 5.17 -9.32 -0.45
C ILE A 128 4.86 -8.92 -1.90
N GLY A 129 4.93 -9.92 -2.80
CA GLY A 129 4.81 -9.74 -4.25
C GLY A 129 6.11 -9.33 -4.95
N ARG A 130 7.22 -9.15 -4.20
CA ARG A 130 8.56 -8.89 -4.75
C ARG A 130 9.50 -10.04 -4.37
N GLN A 131 10.46 -10.31 -5.24
CA GLN A 131 11.48 -11.33 -4.99
C GLN A 131 12.76 -10.97 -5.74
N TYR A 132 13.89 -11.50 -5.27
CA TYR A 132 15.13 -11.40 -6.01
C TYR A 132 15.01 -12.14 -7.34
N ASN A 133 15.25 -11.43 -8.45
CA ASN A 133 15.27 -12.03 -9.78
C ASN A 133 16.69 -11.90 -10.36
N PRO A 134 17.50 -12.98 -10.35
CA PRO A 134 18.88 -12.92 -10.82
C PRO A 134 18.92 -12.55 -12.30
N ASN A 135 19.71 -11.52 -12.63
CA ASN A 135 19.94 -11.12 -14.01
C ASN A 135 21.45 -11.19 -14.30
N PRO A 136 21.91 -12.17 -15.09
CA PRO A 136 23.34 -12.39 -15.36
C PRO A 136 23.99 -11.25 -16.15
N ARG A 137 23.20 -10.31 -16.69
CA ARG A 137 23.70 -9.13 -17.40
C ARG A 137 24.01 -7.96 -16.46
N LEU A 138 23.52 -7.99 -15.22
CA LEU A 138 23.79 -6.93 -14.25
C LEU A 138 25.24 -7.00 -13.77
N LYS A 139 25.90 -5.85 -13.76
CA LYS A 139 27.26 -5.67 -13.22
C LYS A 139 27.23 -4.50 -12.25
N ARG A 140 28.10 -4.53 -11.24
CA ARG A 140 28.29 -3.39 -10.35
C ARG A 140 28.78 -2.20 -11.20
N VAL A 141 28.14 -1.05 -11.04
CA VAL A 141 28.61 0.20 -11.63
C VAL A 141 29.65 0.79 -10.68
N GLU A 142 30.83 1.12 -11.21
CA GLU A 142 31.90 1.85 -10.50
C GLU A 142 31.74 3.36 -10.65
#